data_AF-A0A819PY44-F1
#
_entry.id   AF-A0A819PY44-F1
#
_cell.length_a   1.000
_cell.length_b   1.000
_cell.length_c   1.000
_cell.angle_alpha   90.00
_cell.angle_beta   90.00
_cell.angle_gamma   90.00
#
_symmetry.space_group_name_H-M   'P 1'
#
loop_
_entity.id
_entity.type
_entity.pdbx_description
1 polymer ?
#
loop_
_entity_poly.entity_id
_entity_poly.type
_entity_poly.pdbx_seq_one_letter_code
_entity_poly.pdbx_strand_id
1 'polypeptide(L)'
;MSHPFHIAFVELFNKKYYLIIVQETCNQSINIVKTINPSDRCEHISEILNDAIAKFHLIRRIKYYHLVCQRRSSTSSSLSCFYDDNYFCLCNDYDHQRIANCFEFNSSIKNDCFGKSNCENGAQCLQNRPTCPQTSMCVCSLCFYGTRYQFSSSLFGLSLDAVLGYHIKVNVNMKNQSRIVQISLVLTIIMIIVGLINVILSMITFKNKATHQVGCDFYLLGSSITTLLIVITFAMKFSILIIAQMT
;
A
#
# COMPACT_ATOMS: atom_id res chain seq x y z
N MET A 1 -16.29 -33.45 9.06
CA MET A 1 -15.10 -32.74 9.59
C MET A 1 -14.95 -31.47 8.79
N SER A 2 -14.84 -30.30 9.43
CA SER A 2 -14.66 -29.01 8.76
C SER A 2 -13.16 -28.74 8.61
N HIS A 3 -12.68 -28.60 7.38
CA HIS A 3 -11.29 -28.24 7.11
C HIS A 3 -11.18 -26.71 6.91
N PRO A 4 -10.24 -26.03 7.58
CA PRO A 4 -10.05 -24.60 7.39
C PRO A 4 -9.52 -24.36 5.96
N PHE A 5 -10.24 -23.55 5.19
CA PHE A 5 -9.82 -23.10 3.87
C PHE A 5 -9.45 -21.61 3.93
N HIS A 6 -8.40 -21.25 3.22
CA HIS A 6 -7.89 -19.89 3.13
C HIS A 6 -8.18 -19.33 1.75
N ILE A 7 -8.95 -18.25 1.72
CA ILE A 7 -9.32 -17.55 0.49
C ILE A 7 -8.72 -16.16 0.56
N ALA A 8 -8.07 -15.74 -0.50
CA ALA A 8 -7.74 -14.33 -0.69
C ALA A 8 -8.23 -13.86 -2.05
N PHE A 9 -8.83 -12.69 -2.04
CA PHE A 9 -9.29 -11.95 -3.19
C PHE A 9 -8.95 -10.47 -2.98
N VAL A 10 -8.94 -9.70 -4.06
CA VAL A 10 -8.62 -8.26 -4.02
C VAL A 10 -9.73 -7.47 -4.68
N GLU A 11 -10.07 -6.33 -4.08
CA GLU A 11 -10.90 -5.31 -4.70
C GLU A 11 -10.01 -4.35 -5.49
N LEU A 12 -10.30 -4.18 -6.78
CA LEU A 12 -9.69 -3.18 -7.65
C LEU A 12 -10.73 -2.14 -8.08
N PHE A 13 -10.36 -1.28 -9.03
CA PHE A 13 -11.19 -0.19 -9.54
C PHE A 13 -12.67 -0.58 -9.78
N ASN A 14 -13.57 0.30 -9.33
CA ASN A 14 -15.03 0.18 -9.46
C ASN A 14 -15.65 -1.04 -8.77
N LYS A 15 -15.18 -1.41 -7.56
CA LYS A 15 -15.71 -2.54 -6.78
C LYS A 15 -15.71 -3.87 -7.54
N LYS A 16 -14.68 -4.08 -8.38
CA LYS A 16 -14.48 -5.33 -9.10
C LYS A 16 -13.55 -6.22 -8.29
N TYR A 17 -13.99 -7.45 -8.03
CA TYR A 17 -13.24 -8.42 -7.25
C TYR A 17 -12.49 -9.41 -8.13
N TYR A 18 -11.29 -9.77 -7.70
CA TYR A 18 -10.44 -10.74 -8.38
C TYR A 18 -9.98 -11.81 -7.38
N LEU A 19 -10.16 -13.07 -7.74
CA LEU A 19 -9.74 -14.19 -6.92
C LEU A 19 -8.22 -14.37 -7.02
N ILE A 20 -7.54 -14.32 -5.88
CA ILE A 20 -6.09 -14.49 -5.84
C ILE A 20 -5.76 -15.96 -5.59
N ILE A 21 -6.25 -16.53 -4.50
CA ILE A 21 -5.92 -17.90 -4.11
C ILE A 21 -7.07 -18.53 -3.33
N VAL A 22 -7.22 -19.84 -3.51
CA VAL A 22 -8.04 -20.72 -2.69
C VAL A 22 -7.12 -21.86 -2.27
N GLN A 23 -6.86 -22.01 -0.97
CA GLN A 23 -5.93 -22.99 -0.45
C GLN A 23 -6.55 -23.76 0.71
N GLU A 24 -6.43 -25.09 0.69
CA GLU A 24 -6.97 -25.98 1.73
C GLU A 24 -6.02 -26.12 2.94
N THR A 25 -4.73 -25.79 2.77
CA THR A 25 -3.71 -25.89 3.83
C THR A 25 -2.98 -24.56 4.00
N CYS A 26 -3.04 -23.97 5.19
CA CYS A 26 -2.32 -22.72 5.48
C CYS A 26 -0.85 -23.01 5.79
N ASN A 27 0.04 -22.69 4.86
CA ASN A 27 1.46 -22.60 5.18
C ASN A 27 1.76 -21.13 5.51
N GLN A 28 2.00 -20.85 6.79
CA GLN A 28 2.15 -19.49 7.36
C GLN A 28 3.29 -18.65 6.75
N SER A 29 4.16 -19.24 5.93
CA SER A 29 5.37 -18.61 5.38
C SER A 29 5.42 -18.58 3.84
N ILE A 30 4.31 -18.84 3.13
CA ILE A 30 4.30 -18.74 1.67
C ILE A 30 4.13 -17.27 1.24
N ASN A 31 5.10 -16.78 0.48
CA ASN A 31 4.95 -15.53 -0.26
C ASN A 31 4.13 -15.80 -1.53
N ILE A 32 2.88 -15.31 -1.56
CA ILE A 32 1.98 -15.49 -2.70
C ILE A 32 2.23 -14.36 -3.70
N VAL A 33 2.89 -14.69 -4.80
CA VAL A 33 3.07 -13.78 -5.94
C VAL A 33 2.14 -14.23 -7.07
N LYS A 34 1.12 -13.43 -7.40
CA LYS A 34 0.19 -13.71 -8.49
C LYS A 34 0.07 -12.50 -9.42
N THR A 35 0.15 -12.76 -10.72
CA THR A 35 -0.22 -11.79 -11.75
C THR A 35 -1.71 -11.92 -12.01
N ILE A 36 -2.45 -10.82 -11.91
CA ILE A 36 -3.90 -10.81 -12.05
C ILE A 36 -4.27 -10.87 -13.53
N ASN A 37 -4.99 -11.91 -13.92
CA ASN A 37 -5.49 -12.09 -15.28
C ASN A 37 -7.01 -11.78 -15.37
N PRO A 38 -7.55 -11.50 -16.56
CA PRO A 38 -8.99 -11.29 -16.73
C PRO A 38 -9.84 -12.49 -16.27
N SER A 39 -9.32 -13.72 -16.35
CA SER A 39 -9.96 -14.94 -15.87
C SER A 39 -10.09 -15.02 -14.35
N ASP A 40 -9.30 -14.24 -13.61
CA ASP A 40 -9.38 -14.17 -12.15
C ASP A 40 -10.53 -13.27 -11.67
N ARG A 41 -11.15 -12.50 -12.58
CA ARG A 41 -12.26 -11.60 -12.25
C ARG A 41 -13.46 -12.42 -11.80
N CYS A 42 -13.98 -12.10 -10.62
CA CYS A 42 -15.28 -12.57 -10.19
C CYS A 42 -16.34 -11.62 -10.75
N GLU A 43 -17.32 -12.17 -11.47
CA GLU A 43 -18.42 -11.38 -12.04
C GLU A 43 -19.52 -11.15 -11.00
N HIS A 44 -20.19 -10.00 -11.09
CA HIS A 44 -21.37 -9.74 -10.26
C HIS A 44 -22.56 -10.55 -10.78
N ILE A 45 -23.43 -11.04 -9.90
CA ILE A 45 -24.54 -11.93 -10.25
C ILE A 45 -25.48 -11.32 -11.32
N SER A 46 -25.64 -9.99 -11.32
CA SER A 46 -26.45 -9.27 -12.31
C SER A 46 -25.82 -9.22 -13.71
N GLU A 47 -24.50 -9.41 -13.82
CA GLU A 47 -23.81 -9.52 -15.11
C GLU A 47 -24.01 -10.92 -15.72
N ILE A 48 -24.31 -11.92 -14.88
CA ILE A 48 -24.39 -13.34 -15.29
C ILE A 48 -25.83 -13.79 -15.52
N LEU A 49 -26.73 -13.44 -14.61
CA LEU A 49 -28.14 -13.85 -14.67
C LEU A 49 -28.97 -12.79 -15.37
N ASN A 50 -30.02 -13.23 -16.09
CA ASN A 50 -31.04 -12.33 -16.62
C ASN A 50 -31.59 -11.41 -15.52
N ASP A 51 -31.85 -10.15 -15.87
CA ASP A 51 -32.32 -9.11 -14.94
C ASP A 51 -33.50 -9.54 -14.07
N ALA A 52 -34.43 -10.34 -14.61
CA ALA A 52 -35.58 -10.84 -13.87
C ALA A 52 -35.17 -11.77 -12.70
N ILE A 53 -34.16 -12.61 -12.90
CA ILE A 53 -33.68 -13.56 -11.89
C ILE A 53 -32.76 -12.86 -10.89
N ALA A 54 -31.92 -11.92 -11.36
CA ALA A 54 -31.05 -11.14 -10.48
C ALA A 54 -31.85 -10.33 -9.44
N LYS A 55 -33.04 -9.86 -9.82
CA LYS A 55 -33.99 -9.11 -8.97
C LYS A 55 -34.89 -10.00 -8.09
N PHE A 56 -34.79 -11.33 -8.16
CA PHE A 56 -35.54 -12.19 -7.26
C PHE A 56 -35.11 -12.02 -5.80
N HIS A 57 -36.05 -12.28 -4.88
CA HIS A 57 -35.75 -12.40 -3.47
C HIS A 57 -34.65 -13.45 -3.25
N LEU A 58 -33.74 -13.18 -2.30
CA LEU A 58 -32.53 -13.94 -2.02
C LEU A 58 -32.75 -15.47 -2.01
N ILE A 59 -33.77 -15.95 -1.27
CA ILE A 59 -34.11 -17.38 -1.16
C ILE A 59 -34.37 -18.03 -2.53
N ARG A 60 -35.01 -17.30 -3.45
CA ARG A 60 -35.29 -17.80 -4.80
C ARG A 60 -34.04 -17.69 -5.69
N ARG A 61 -33.23 -16.64 -5.50
CA ARG A 61 -32.01 -16.38 -6.25
C ARG A 61 -30.91 -17.43 -5.96
N ILE A 62 -30.71 -17.80 -4.70
CA ILE A 62 -29.71 -18.80 -4.25
C ILE A 62 -29.89 -20.16 -4.97
N LYS A 63 -31.13 -20.55 -5.29
CA LYS A 63 -31.41 -21.79 -6.02
C LYS A 63 -30.71 -21.85 -7.39
N TYR A 64 -30.36 -20.71 -7.97
CA TYR A 64 -29.70 -20.61 -9.27
C TYR A 64 -28.16 -20.53 -9.17
N TYR A 65 -27.58 -20.47 -7.97
CA TYR A 65 -26.14 -20.28 -7.80
C TYR A 65 -25.32 -21.46 -8.29
N HIS A 66 -25.78 -22.69 -8.04
CA HIS A 66 -25.13 -23.87 -8.61
C HIS A 66 -25.23 -23.88 -10.15
N LEU A 67 -26.35 -23.45 -10.72
CA LEU A 67 -26.53 -23.38 -12.18
C LEU A 67 -25.57 -22.38 -12.84
N VAL A 68 -25.24 -21.29 -12.17
CA VAL A 68 -24.25 -20.29 -12.65
C VAL A 68 -22.88 -20.97 -12.86
N CYS A 69 -22.43 -21.77 -11.90
CA CYS A 69 -21.17 -22.50 -12.03
C CYS A 69 -21.21 -23.57 -13.13
N GLN A 70 -22.35 -24.21 -13.36
CA GLN A 70 -22.51 -25.28 -14.36
C GLN A 70 -22.57 -24.75 -15.80
N ARG A 71 -23.28 -23.63 -16.03
CA ARG A 71 -23.61 -23.15 -17.38
C ARG A 71 -22.42 -22.60 -18.15
N ARG A 72 -21.38 -22.14 -17.46
CA ARG A 72 -20.16 -21.56 -18.04
C ARG A 72 -19.00 -22.55 -18.20
N SER A 73 -19.20 -23.83 -17.86
CA SER A 73 -18.19 -24.88 -18.10
C SER A 73 -18.01 -25.22 -19.59
N SER A 74 -18.88 -24.73 -20.47
CA SER A 74 -18.90 -25.03 -21.91
C SER A 74 -18.30 -23.93 -22.80
N THR A 75 -17.80 -22.85 -22.21
CA THR A 75 -16.98 -21.82 -22.88
C THR A 75 -15.57 -21.83 -22.30
N SER A 76 -14.55 -21.52 -23.12
CA SER A 76 -13.10 -21.67 -22.89
C SER A 76 -12.48 -20.95 -21.66
N SER A 77 -13.29 -20.38 -20.77
CA SER A 77 -12.89 -19.85 -19.47
C SER A 77 -13.95 -20.27 -18.45
N SER A 78 -13.57 -21.22 -17.60
CA SER A 78 -14.45 -21.81 -16.61
C SER A 78 -14.56 -20.83 -15.42
N LEU A 79 -15.78 -20.39 -15.07
CA LEU A 79 -16.00 -19.34 -14.06
C LEU A 79 -15.52 -19.78 -12.68
N SER A 80 -14.47 -19.16 -12.14
CA SER A 80 -13.91 -19.52 -10.82
C SER A 80 -14.73 -19.00 -9.64
N CYS A 81 -15.34 -17.82 -9.77
CA CYS A 81 -16.01 -17.13 -8.67
C CYS A 81 -17.04 -16.11 -9.20
N PHE A 82 -18.00 -15.77 -8.35
CA PHE A 82 -18.95 -14.68 -8.56
C PHE A 82 -19.42 -14.14 -7.21
N TYR A 83 -20.08 -12.98 -7.21
CA TYR A 83 -20.58 -12.37 -5.98
C TYR A 83 -21.90 -11.64 -6.21
N ASP A 84 -22.64 -11.42 -5.13
CA ASP A 84 -23.77 -10.50 -5.07
C ASP A 84 -23.57 -9.51 -3.90
N ASP A 85 -24.62 -8.81 -3.50
CA ASP A 85 -24.57 -7.84 -2.41
C ASP A 85 -24.31 -8.45 -1.02
N ASN A 86 -24.55 -9.76 -0.85
CA ASN A 86 -24.60 -10.44 0.45
C ASN A 86 -23.63 -11.63 0.55
N TYR A 87 -23.22 -12.21 -0.57
CA TYR A 87 -22.49 -13.46 -0.66
C TYR A 87 -21.41 -13.38 -1.73
N PHE A 88 -20.30 -14.03 -1.43
CA PHE A 88 -19.24 -14.31 -2.37
C PHE A 88 -19.16 -15.82 -2.55
N CYS A 89 -19.11 -16.26 -3.81
CA CYS A 89 -19.24 -17.67 -4.18
C CYS A 89 -18.05 -18.14 -4.99
N LEU A 90 -17.55 -19.33 -4.65
CA LEU A 90 -16.53 -20.06 -5.40
C LEU A 90 -17.19 -21.21 -6.16
N CYS A 91 -16.78 -21.43 -7.40
CA CYS A 91 -17.26 -22.53 -8.22
C CYS A 91 -16.27 -23.69 -8.19
N ASN A 92 -16.54 -24.67 -7.33
CA ASN A 92 -15.68 -25.83 -7.12
C ASN A 92 -16.25 -27.06 -7.86
N ASP A 93 -15.37 -27.90 -8.38
CA ASP A 93 -15.76 -29.18 -8.96
C ASP A 93 -15.88 -30.23 -7.86
N TYR A 94 -17.08 -30.80 -7.69
CA TYR A 94 -17.37 -31.86 -6.73
C TYR A 94 -18.13 -32.98 -7.44
N ASP A 95 -17.58 -34.19 -7.43
CA ASP A 95 -18.21 -35.39 -8.00
C ASP A 95 -18.79 -35.17 -9.42
N HIS A 96 -17.96 -34.62 -10.31
CA HIS A 96 -18.31 -34.28 -11.70
C HIS A 96 -19.38 -33.19 -11.89
N GLN A 97 -19.77 -32.49 -10.83
CA GLN A 97 -20.67 -31.35 -10.87
C GLN A 97 -19.98 -30.10 -10.31
N ARG A 98 -20.08 -28.99 -11.04
CA ARG A 98 -19.57 -27.71 -10.53
C ARG A 98 -20.59 -27.06 -9.63
N ILE A 99 -20.26 -26.90 -8.36
CA ILE A 99 -21.14 -26.35 -7.32
C ILE A 99 -20.63 -25.01 -6.83
N ALA A 100 -21.57 -24.10 -6.54
CA ALA A 100 -21.28 -22.85 -5.86
C ALA A 100 -21.15 -23.09 -4.35
N ASN A 101 -20.00 -22.72 -3.79
CA ASN A 101 -19.78 -22.65 -2.35
C ASN A 101 -19.70 -21.18 -1.94
N CYS A 102 -20.69 -20.72 -1.19
CA CYS A 102 -20.89 -19.30 -0.90
C CYS A 102 -20.70 -19.00 0.59
N PHE A 103 -20.06 -17.89 0.88
CA PHE A 103 -19.92 -17.35 2.23
C PHE A 103 -20.46 -15.92 2.27
N GLU A 104 -20.94 -15.51 3.44
CA GLU A 104 -21.46 -14.16 3.64
C GLU A 104 -20.35 -13.14 3.41
N PHE A 105 -20.62 -12.20 2.51
CA PHE A 105 -19.70 -11.16 2.11
C PHE A 105 -20.53 -9.90 1.82
N ASN A 106 -20.39 -8.91 2.68
CA ASN A 106 -21.04 -7.63 2.48
C ASN A 106 -19.97 -6.57 2.22
N SER A 107 -19.86 -6.18 0.94
CA SER A 107 -18.95 -5.14 0.47
C SER A 107 -19.23 -3.75 1.06
N SER A 108 -20.40 -3.56 1.68
CA SER A 108 -20.83 -2.28 2.26
C SER A 108 -20.52 -2.17 3.75
N ILE A 109 -20.02 -3.22 4.41
CA ILE A 109 -19.62 -3.12 5.82
C ILE A 109 -18.40 -2.22 5.95
N LYS A 110 -18.65 -1.00 6.41
CA LYS A 110 -17.60 -0.10 6.91
C LYS A 110 -17.34 -0.47 8.37
N ASN A 111 -16.26 -1.19 8.60
CA ASN A 111 -15.73 -1.35 9.94
C ASN A 111 -15.15 0.01 10.38
N ASP A 112 -15.65 0.56 11.49
CA ASP A 112 -15.08 1.76 12.11
C ASP A 112 -14.23 1.39 13.34
N CYS A 113 -13.92 0.10 13.51
CA CYS A 113 -13.16 -0.41 14.66
C CYS A 113 -13.70 0.12 16.00
N PHE A 114 -15.04 0.12 16.13
CA PHE A 114 -15.78 0.66 17.29
C PHE A 114 -15.51 2.14 17.59
N GLY A 115 -15.23 2.96 16.58
CA GLY A 115 -14.85 4.36 16.73
C GLY A 115 -13.48 4.57 17.37
N LYS A 116 -12.68 3.49 17.52
CA LYS A 116 -11.32 3.51 18.04
C LYS A 116 -10.29 3.27 16.93
N SER A 117 -10.65 3.62 15.71
CA SER A 117 -9.72 3.59 14.59
C SER A 117 -8.53 4.51 14.87
N ASN A 118 -7.32 3.98 14.80
CA ASN A 118 -6.09 4.77 14.81
C ASN A 118 -5.73 5.27 13.41
N CYS A 119 -6.60 5.07 12.41
CA CYS A 119 -6.36 5.46 11.04
C CYS A 119 -6.67 6.94 10.85
N GLU A 120 -5.73 7.68 10.27
CA GLU A 120 -5.82 9.11 10.05
C GLU A 120 -6.35 9.44 8.64
N ASN A 121 -6.63 10.72 8.36
CA ASN A 121 -7.00 11.22 7.03
C ASN A 121 -8.23 10.54 6.38
N GLY A 122 -9.20 10.10 7.18
CA GLY A 122 -10.44 9.47 6.68
C GLY A 122 -10.23 8.06 6.14
N ALA A 123 -9.11 7.42 6.48
CA ALA A 123 -8.84 6.02 6.16
C ALA A 123 -9.88 5.07 6.80
N GLN A 124 -10.28 4.06 6.05
CA GLN A 124 -11.18 3.01 6.53
C GLN A 124 -10.39 2.02 7.40
N CYS A 125 -10.92 1.72 8.58
CA CYS A 125 -10.35 0.70 9.45
C CYS A 125 -10.87 -0.68 9.05
N LEU A 126 -9.97 -1.65 8.92
CA LEU A 126 -10.30 -3.06 8.77
C LEU A 126 -9.89 -3.80 10.04
N GLN A 127 -10.75 -4.70 10.50
CA GLN A 127 -10.51 -5.48 11.70
C GLN A 127 -10.70 -6.96 11.41
N ASN A 128 -9.87 -7.80 12.05
CA ASN A 128 -9.92 -9.25 11.82
C ASN A 128 -11.18 -9.91 12.41
N ARG A 129 -11.68 -9.41 13.55
CA ARG A 129 -12.87 -9.94 14.21
C ARG A 129 -13.86 -8.83 14.52
N PRO A 130 -15.18 -9.08 14.37
CA PRO A 130 -16.19 -8.07 14.60
C PRO A 130 -16.34 -7.69 16.08
N THR A 131 -16.12 -8.62 17.03
CA THR A 131 -16.41 -8.41 18.46
C THR A 131 -15.18 -8.10 19.33
N CYS A 132 -14.02 -8.67 19.01
CA CYS A 132 -12.74 -8.42 19.72
C CYS A 132 -11.58 -8.44 18.70
N PRO A 133 -11.24 -7.29 18.10
CA PRO A 133 -10.22 -7.23 17.07
C PRO A 133 -8.82 -7.29 17.69
N GLN A 134 -8.07 -8.35 17.39
CA GLN A 134 -6.67 -8.47 17.83
C GLN A 134 -5.71 -7.70 16.92
N THR A 135 -6.07 -7.55 15.65
CA THR A 135 -5.31 -6.81 14.64
C THR A 135 -6.26 -5.93 13.85
N SER A 136 -5.80 -4.72 13.54
CA SER A 136 -6.47 -3.78 12.65
C SER A 136 -5.50 -3.26 11.61
N MET A 137 -6.02 -2.94 10.44
CA MET A 137 -5.27 -2.38 9.32
C MET A 137 -6.04 -1.20 8.75
N CYS A 138 -5.32 -0.16 8.34
CA CYS A 138 -5.92 1.00 7.69
C CYS A 138 -5.93 0.79 6.17
N VAL A 139 -7.03 1.14 5.51
CA VAL A 139 -7.19 1.16 4.05
C VAL A 139 -7.51 2.57 3.63
N CYS A 140 -6.68 3.12 2.74
CA CYS A 140 -6.71 4.54 2.43
C CYS A 140 -7.15 4.85 1.01
N SER A 141 -7.55 6.11 0.84
CA SER A 141 -7.76 6.73 -0.46
C SER A 141 -6.43 7.01 -1.15
N LEU A 142 -6.48 7.24 -2.46
CA LEU A 142 -5.31 7.64 -3.26
C LEU A 142 -4.61 8.85 -2.61
N CYS A 143 -3.29 8.91 -2.76
CA CYS A 143 -2.41 9.97 -2.28
C CYS A 143 -2.08 10.00 -0.77
N PHE A 144 -2.47 9.01 0.03
CA PHE A 144 -2.03 8.91 1.44
C PHE A 144 -1.12 7.70 1.68
N TYR A 145 -0.18 7.80 2.63
CA TYR A 145 0.77 6.72 2.96
C TYR A 145 1.22 6.75 4.43
N GLY A 146 1.81 5.63 4.89
CA GLY A 146 2.20 5.39 6.28
C GLY A 146 1.36 4.31 6.95
N THR A 147 1.78 3.83 8.12
CA THR A 147 1.09 2.73 8.85
C THR A 147 -0.29 3.13 9.36
N ARG A 148 -0.47 4.41 9.70
CA ARG A 148 -1.77 5.02 10.04
C ARG A 148 -2.29 5.93 8.93
N TYR A 149 -1.58 5.96 7.80
CA TYR A 149 -1.79 6.88 6.70
C TYR A 149 -1.78 8.35 7.11
N GLN A 150 -0.89 8.69 8.04
CA GLN A 150 -0.73 10.03 8.59
C GLN A 150 -0.16 11.05 7.57
N PHE A 151 0.43 10.58 6.46
CA PHE A 151 1.07 11.46 5.47
C PHE A 151 0.26 11.55 4.18
N SER A 152 0.21 12.75 3.60
CA SER A 152 -0.42 13.04 2.31
C SER A 152 0.61 13.46 1.27
N SER A 153 0.43 12.93 0.05
CA SER A 153 1.14 13.32 -1.18
C SER A 153 0.28 14.23 -2.07
N SER A 154 -0.92 14.62 -1.64
CA SER A 154 -1.83 15.45 -2.43
C SER A 154 -1.43 16.93 -2.48
N LEU A 155 -0.58 17.38 -1.55
CA LEU A 155 0.09 18.67 -1.68
C LEU A 155 1.36 18.48 -2.52
N PHE A 156 1.50 19.26 -3.59
CA PHE A 156 2.78 19.51 -4.28
C PHE A 156 3.74 20.21 -3.30
N GLY A 157 4.20 19.48 -2.29
CA GLY A 157 5.25 19.91 -1.39
C GLY A 157 6.58 19.65 -2.07
N LEU A 158 7.36 20.70 -2.34
CA LEU A 158 8.80 20.59 -2.60
C LEU A 158 9.57 20.13 -1.33
N SER A 159 8.88 19.58 -0.34
CA SER A 159 9.49 19.07 0.88
C SER A 159 10.06 17.67 0.62
N LEU A 160 11.19 17.41 1.27
CA LEU A 160 11.85 16.11 1.24
C LEU A 160 10.88 14.96 1.62
N ASP A 161 9.97 15.23 2.55
CA ASP A 161 8.99 14.26 3.05
C ASP A 161 8.00 13.84 1.97
N ALA A 162 7.55 14.76 1.13
CA ALA A 162 6.62 14.48 0.04
C ALA A 162 7.31 13.73 -1.12
N VAL A 163 8.54 14.12 -1.47
CA VAL A 163 9.28 13.52 -2.58
C VAL A 163 9.81 12.13 -2.24
N LEU A 164 10.34 11.95 -1.02
CA LEU A 164 11.04 10.73 -0.65
C LEU A 164 10.22 9.79 0.23
N GLY A 165 9.28 10.32 1.01
CA GLY A 165 8.55 9.56 2.01
C GLY A 165 7.71 8.42 1.45
N TYR A 166 7.14 8.57 0.25
CA TYR A 166 6.38 7.50 -0.41
C TYR A 166 7.27 6.36 -0.92
N HIS A 167 8.55 6.64 -1.21
CA HIS A 167 9.48 5.65 -1.76
C HIS A 167 10.18 4.81 -0.69
N ILE A 168 10.04 5.17 0.58
CA ILE A 168 10.62 4.44 1.71
C ILE A 168 9.66 3.36 2.17
N LYS A 169 10.17 2.13 2.24
CA LYS A 169 9.42 0.98 2.73
C LYS A 169 9.58 0.87 4.25
N VAL A 170 8.46 0.70 4.94
CA VAL A 170 8.44 0.57 6.40
C VAL A 170 9.05 -0.77 6.83
N ASN A 171 9.83 -0.76 7.91
CA ASN A 171 10.42 -1.95 8.53
C ASN A 171 11.29 -2.82 7.60
N VAL A 172 11.99 -2.17 6.64
CA VAL A 172 12.93 -2.82 5.72
C VAL A 172 14.32 -2.21 5.89
N ASN A 173 15.33 -3.07 6.01
CA ASN A 173 16.74 -2.65 6.11
C ASN A 173 17.17 -1.78 4.91
N MET A 174 18.07 -0.83 5.14
CA MET A 174 18.52 0.16 4.15
C MET A 174 19.05 -0.46 2.83
N LYS A 175 19.65 -1.64 2.86
CA LYS A 175 20.12 -2.36 1.66
C LYS A 175 18.99 -2.84 0.74
N ASN A 176 17.80 -3.05 1.28
CA ASN A 176 16.62 -3.57 0.58
C ASN A 176 15.58 -2.47 0.28
N GLN A 177 15.91 -1.21 0.58
CA GLN A 177 15.07 -0.05 0.24
C GLN A 177 15.04 0.20 -1.28
N SER A 178 14.10 1.05 -1.72
CA SER A 178 14.00 1.45 -3.13
C SER A 178 15.29 2.08 -3.65
N ARG A 179 15.60 1.88 -4.94
CA ARG A 179 16.75 2.50 -5.61
C ARG A 179 16.77 4.02 -5.46
N ILE A 180 15.60 4.66 -5.44
CA ILE A 180 15.45 6.10 -5.26
C ILE A 180 16.04 6.55 -3.91
N VAL A 181 15.70 5.84 -2.82
CA VAL A 181 16.19 6.16 -1.47
C VAL A 181 17.71 5.96 -1.37
N GLN A 182 18.24 4.90 -1.97
CA GLN A 182 19.68 4.65 -2.01
C GLN A 182 20.45 5.77 -2.71
N ILE A 183 19.96 6.21 -3.88
CA ILE A 183 20.56 7.31 -4.64
C ILE A 183 20.50 8.61 -3.83
N SER A 184 19.36 8.93 -3.21
CA SER A 184 19.23 10.13 -2.37
C SER A 184 20.14 10.12 -1.16
N LEU A 185 20.40 8.95 -0.56
CA LEU A 185 21.36 8.80 0.54
C LEU A 185 22.79 9.07 0.07
N VAL A 186 23.20 8.51 -1.08
CA VAL A 186 24.52 8.76 -1.67
C VAL A 186 24.70 10.24 -2.00
N LEU A 187 23.70 10.89 -2.61
CA LEU A 187 23.72 12.32 -2.92
C LEU A 187 23.88 13.17 -1.66
N THR A 188 23.15 12.84 -0.59
CA THR A 188 23.25 13.53 0.69
C THR A 188 24.65 13.44 1.29
N ILE A 189 25.30 12.28 1.22
CA ILE A 189 26.68 12.09 1.68
C ILE A 189 27.65 12.96 0.86
N ILE A 190 27.50 13.00 -0.47
CA ILE A 190 28.35 13.83 -1.34
C ILE A 190 28.21 15.32 -0.99
N MET A 191 26.98 15.81 -0.78
CA MET A 191 26.73 17.20 -0.39
C MET A 191 27.41 17.57 0.94
N ILE A 192 27.40 16.66 1.92
CA ILE A 192 28.12 16.85 3.19
C ILE A 192 29.62 16.94 2.97
N ILE A 193 30.20 16.04 2.18
CA ILE A 193 31.65 16.04 1.89
C ILE A 193 32.08 17.34 1.21
N VAL A 194 31.35 17.77 0.17
CA VAL A 194 31.63 19.03 -0.54
C VAL A 194 31.49 20.24 0.39
N GLY A 195 30.45 20.25 1.24
CA GLY A 195 30.26 21.30 2.25
C GLY A 195 31.44 21.41 3.22
N LEU A 196 31.95 20.27 3.71
CA LEU A 196 33.10 20.23 4.61
C LEU A 196 34.39 20.70 3.91
N ILE A 197 34.63 20.28 2.67
CA ILE A 197 35.78 20.72 1.87
C ILE A 197 35.75 22.24 1.70
N ASN A 198 34.60 22.82 1.34
CA ASN A 198 34.44 24.27 1.17
C ASN A 198 34.74 25.06 2.45
N VAL A 199 34.31 24.56 3.61
CA VAL A 199 34.60 25.18 4.91
C VAL A 199 36.09 25.13 5.24
N ILE A 200 36.74 23.98 4.99
CA ILE A 200 38.18 23.82 5.23
C ILE A 200 38.99 24.74 4.31
N LEU A 201 38.68 24.79 3.01
CA LEU A 201 39.37 25.67 2.05
C LEU A 201 39.17 27.15 2.41
N SER A 202 37.95 27.52 2.80
CA SER A 202 37.64 28.88 3.27
C SER A 202 38.50 29.23 4.50
N MET A 203 38.52 28.37 5.52
CA MET A 203 39.34 28.58 6.72
C MET A 203 40.84 28.70 6.43
N ILE A 204 41.39 27.91 5.50
CA ILE A 204 42.80 27.99 5.09
C ILE A 204 43.07 29.33 4.39
N THR A 205 42.17 29.75 3.49
CA THR A 205 42.32 30.98 2.70
C THR A 205 42.28 32.21 3.60
N PHE A 206 41.37 32.27 4.57
CA PHE A 206 41.22 33.40 5.49
C PHE A 206 42.23 33.43 6.65
N LYS A 207 43.08 32.41 6.80
CA LYS A 207 44.19 32.41 7.77
C LYS A 207 45.37 33.28 7.30
N ASN A 208 45.44 33.63 6.02
CA ASN A 208 46.55 34.36 5.44
C ASN A 208 46.36 35.89 5.60
N LYS A 209 47.31 36.58 6.27
CA LYS A 209 47.20 38.02 6.61
C LYS A 209 47.10 38.97 5.40
N ALA A 210 47.46 38.50 4.20
CA ALA A 210 47.55 39.33 3.00
C ALA A 210 46.19 39.72 2.38
N THR A 211 45.10 39.01 2.68
CA THR A 211 43.77 39.26 2.05
C THR A 211 42.86 40.18 2.88
N HIS A 212 43.25 40.49 4.11
CA HIS A 212 42.46 41.17 5.14
C HIS A 212 42.21 42.69 4.90
N GLN A 213 42.22 43.14 3.65
CA GLN A 213 42.11 44.56 3.28
C GLN A 213 40.73 44.97 2.74
N VAL A 214 39.82 44.03 2.45
CA VAL A 214 38.51 44.35 1.84
C VAL A 214 37.40 43.50 2.46
N GLY A 215 36.21 44.09 2.71
CA GLY A 215 35.05 43.42 3.33
C GLY A 215 34.48 42.20 2.59
N CYS A 216 35.03 41.85 1.43
CA CYS A 216 34.71 40.64 0.67
C CYS A 216 35.03 39.35 1.45
N ASP A 217 36.08 39.35 2.27
CA ASP A 217 36.52 38.18 3.04
C ASP A 217 35.48 37.72 4.06
N PHE A 218 34.89 38.67 4.80
CA PHE A 218 33.81 38.37 5.76
C PHE A 218 32.55 37.84 5.07
N TYR A 219 32.27 38.31 3.85
CA TYR A 219 31.13 37.83 3.06
C TYR A 219 31.32 36.36 2.63
N LEU A 220 32.50 36.00 2.13
CA LEU A 220 32.82 34.64 1.72
C LEU A 220 32.82 33.67 2.91
N LEU A 221 33.39 34.06 4.05
CA LEU A 221 33.33 33.28 5.29
C LEU A 221 31.88 33.09 5.77
N GLY A 222 31.09 34.16 5.78
CA GLY A 222 29.67 34.10 6.13
C GLY A 222 28.86 33.21 5.19
N SER A 223 29.12 33.28 3.88
CA SER A 223 28.53 32.39 2.87
C SER A 223 28.92 30.93 3.13
N SER A 224 30.18 30.63 3.47
CA SER A 224 30.59 29.27 3.79
C SER A 224 29.91 28.73 5.05
N ILE A 225 29.77 29.54 6.09
CA ILE A 225 29.08 29.16 7.34
C ILE A 225 27.59 28.91 7.09
N THR A 226 26.91 29.77 6.31
CA THR A 226 25.49 29.59 5.98
C THR A 226 25.26 28.33 5.13
N THR A 227 26.12 28.04 4.14
CA THR A 227 26.02 26.79 3.37
C THR A 227 26.22 25.55 4.25
N LEU A 228 27.14 25.59 5.22
CA LEU A 228 27.32 24.50 6.18
C LEU A 228 26.05 24.27 7.02
N LEU A 229 25.43 25.34 7.53
CA LEU A 229 24.19 25.25 8.29
C LEU A 229 23.03 24.68 7.46
N ILE A 230 22.92 25.05 6.18
CA ILE A 230 21.91 24.50 5.26
C ILE A 230 22.14 23.00 5.04
N VAL A 231 23.38 22.57 4.81
CA VAL A 231 23.70 21.15 4.61
C VAL A 231 23.43 20.33 5.88
N ILE A 232 23.76 20.86 7.07
CA ILE A 232 23.49 20.20 8.36
C ILE A 232 21.97 20.08 8.61
N THR A 233 21.20 21.14 8.39
CA THR A 233 19.74 21.11 8.57
C THR A 233 19.06 20.13 7.60
N PHE A 234 19.52 20.08 6.35
CA PHE A 234 19.07 19.09 5.37
C PHE A 234 19.38 17.66 5.81
N ALA A 235 20.62 17.39 6.26
CA ALA A 235 21.04 16.06 6.72
C ALA A 235 20.25 15.60 7.96
N MET A 236 19.98 16.51 8.89
CA MET A 236 19.14 16.22 10.07
C MET A 236 17.72 15.85 9.65
N LYS A 237 17.09 16.63 8.77
CA LYS A 237 15.74 16.34 8.25
C LYS A 237 15.66 14.98 7.56
N PHE A 238 16.62 14.68 6.69
CA PHE A 238 16.73 13.40 5.99
C PHE A 238 16.88 12.22 6.97
N SER A 239 17.72 12.38 7.99
CA SER A 239 17.94 11.34 9.01
C SER A 239 16.68 11.10 9.85
N ILE A 240 16.00 12.16 10.29
CA ILE A 240 14.75 12.08 11.04
C ILE A 240 13.69 11.33 10.23
N LEU A 241 13.55 11.65 8.94
CA LEU A 241 12.61 11.01 8.04
C LEU A 241 12.89 9.50 7.89
N ILE A 242 14.15 9.12 7.69
CA ILE A 242 14.51 7.69 7.61
C ILE A 242 14.21 6.97 8.92
N ILE A 243 14.60 7.55 10.06
CA ILE A 243 14.37 6.93 11.37
C ILE A 243 12.87 6.74 11.58
N ALA A 244 12.07 7.79 11.40
CA ALA A 244 10.63 7.78 11.64
C ALA A 244 9.85 6.78 10.76
N GLN A 245 10.40 6.39 9.61
CA GLN A 245 9.76 5.44 8.69
C GLN A 245 10.34 4.03 8.77
N MET A 246 11.56 3.86 9.29
CA MET A 246 12.17 2.55 9.50
C MET A 246 11.77 1.91 10.84
N THR A 247 11.50 2.70 11.88
CA THR A 247 10.83 2.24 13.12
C THR A 247 9.32 2.17 12.95
#